data_AF-A0A2T4S6C5-F1
#
_entry.id   AF-A0A2T4S6C5-F1
#
_cell.length_a   1.000
_cell.length_b   1.000
_cell.length_c   1.000
_cell.angle_alpha   90.00
_cell.angle_beta   90.00
_cell.angle_gamma   90.00
#
_symmetry.space_group_name_H-M   'P 1'
#
loop_
_entity.id
_entity.type
_entity.pdbx_description
1 polymer ?
#
loop_
_entity_poly.entity_id
_entity_poly.type
_entity_poly.pdbx_seq_one_letter_code
_entity_poly.pdbx_strand_id
1 'polypeptide(L)'
;NKDGIQNLNEVGIAGVTVTLTKPDGTKVTTVTDEKGKYKFTDLENGEYQVDFETPEGYKSTLIEQGNSRALDSEGTSATVKIHTSDDYTIDSRFYKPTVEPTPVPATYNLGDYVWEDSNKDGIQNSNEVGIAGVTVTLTKPDGTKVTTVTDEKGKYKFTDLENGEYQVDFETPKGYKSTLIEQGDSRSLDSEGTSATVKINNADDFTIDSGFYK
;
A
#
# COMPACT_ATOMS: atom_id res chain seq x y z
N ASN A 1 -5.68 21.91 8.30
CA ASN A 1 -6.72 20.83 8.31
C ASN A 1 -7.68 20.89 7.11
N LYS A 2 -7.39 21.74 6.10
CA LYS A 2 -8.16 21.90 4.85
C LYS A 2 -9.48 22.69 4.97
N ASP A 3 -9.82 23.20 6.14
CA ASP A 3 -11.07 23.93 6.36
C ASP A 3 -11.09 25.35 5.76
N GLY A 4 -9.91 25.90 5.43
CA GLY A 4 -9.78 27.24 4.87
C GLY A 4 -9.82 28.37 5.91
N ILE A 5 -9.78 28.05 7.21
CA ILE A 5 -9.74 28.99 8.34
C ILE A 5 -8.39 28.84 9.06
N GLN A 6 -7.78 29.95 9.51
CA GLN A 6 -6.51 29.86 10.24
C GLN A 6 -6.78 29.39 11.68
N ASN A 7 -6.26 28.20 11.99
CA ASN A 7 -6.35 27.61 13.32
C ASN A 7 -5.05 27.80 14.12
N LEU A 8 -5.15 27.80 15.46
CA LEU A 8 -4.02 28.08 16.37
C LEU A 8 -2.83 27.11 16.20
N ASN A 9 -3.08 25.90 15.69
CA ASN A 9 -2.08 24.85 15.48
C ASN A 9 -1.55 24.81 14.04
N GLU A 10 -1.96 25.71 13.16
CA GLU A 10 -1.49 25.77 11.79
C GLU A 10 -0.26 26.67 11.68
N VAL A 11 0.76 26.14 11.03
CA VAL A 11 2.03 26.84 10.82
C VAL A 11 2.03 27.53 9.46
N GLY A 12 2.65 28.70 9.40
CA GLY A 12 2.88 29.40 8.13
C GLY A 12 3.83 28.62 7.22
N ILE A 13 3.68 28.85 5.92
CA ILE A 13 4.53 28.21 4.89
C ILE A 13 5.54 29.25 4.42
N ALA A 14 6.83 28.93 4.58
CA ALA A 14 7.93 29.80 4.16
C ALA A 14 8.24 29.65 2.66
N GLY A 15 8.80 30.69 2.06
CA GLY A 15 9.29 30.67 0.68
C GLY A 15 8.19 30.71 -0.39
N VAL A 16 6.95 31.05 -0.03
CA VAL A 16 5.85 31.24 -0.98
C VAL A 16 6.06 32.57 -1.70
N THR A 17 6.15 32.56 -3.03
CA THR A 17 6.20 33.79 -3.83
C THR A 17 4.86 34.52 -3.76
N VAL A 18 4.89 35.79 -3.39
CA VAL A 18 3.73 36.68 -3.38
C VAL A 18 4.00 37.84 -4.34
N THR A 19 3.09 38.08 -5.28
CA THR A 19 3.17 39.14 -6.28
C THR A 19 2.11 40.20 -6.01
N LEU A 20 2.53 41.46 -5.85
CA LEU A 20 1.65 42.62 -5.81
C LEU A 20 1.62 43.29 -7.19
N THR A 21 0.45 43.37 -7.80
CA THR A 21 0.19 44.21 -8.98
C THR A 21 -0.38 45.55 -8.52
N LYS A 22 0.33 46.64 -8.83
CA LYS A 22 -0.03 48.02 -8.51
C LYS A 22 -1.13 48.55 -9.44
N PRO A 23 -1.79 49.69 -9.10
CA PRO A 23 -2.83 50.30 -9.95
C PRO A 23 -2.37 50.63 -11.38
N ASP A 24 -1.08 50.94 -11.57
CA ASP A 24 -0.47 51.23 -12.88
C ASP A 24 -0.11 49.96 -13.68
N GLY A 25 -0.39 48.78 -13.13
CA GLY A 25 -0.07 47.48 -13.71
C GLY A 25 1.35 46.98 -13.45
N THR A 26 2.21 47.77 -12.79
CA THR A 26 3.56 47.31 -12.42
C THR A 26 3.49 46.26 -11.32
N LYS A 27 4.48 45.35 -11.31
CA LYS A 27 4.51 44.21 -10.38
C LYS A 27 5.74 44.25 -9.49
N VAL A 28 5.54 43.89 -8.23
CA VAL A 28 6.62 43.69 -7.24
C VAL A 28 6.40 42.34 -6.57
N THR A 29 7.48 41.62 -6.29
CA THR A 29 7.41 40.30 -5.65
C THR A 29 8.13 40.30 -4.31
N THR A 30 7.68 39.42 -3.42
CA THR A 30 8.35 39.06 -2.17
C THR A 30 8.15 37.57 -1.91
N VAL A 31 8.82 37.04 -0.89
CA VAL A 31 8.63 35.66 -0.43
C VAL A 31 8.22 35.65 1.04
N THR A 32 7.39 34.69 1.43
CA THR A 32 7.01 34.54 2.84
C THR A 32 8.21 34.12 3.70
N ASP A 33 8.27 34.64 4.93
CA ASP A 33 9.30 34.31 5.92
C ASP A 33 9.09 32.91 6.55
N GLU A 34 9.96 32.51 7.48
CA GLU A 34 9.88 31.23 8.21
C GLU A 34 8.55 31.00 8.94
N LYS A 35 7.79 32.07 9.21
CA LYS A 35 6.47 32.04 9.87
C LYS A 35 5.33 32.21 8.87
N GLY A 36 5.60 32.18 7.57
CA GLY A 36 4.63 32.35 6.49
C GLY A 36 4.14 33.78 6.28
N LYS A 37 4.81 34.79 6.84
CA LYS A 37 4.39 36.19 6.72
C LYS A 37 5.07 36.87 5.52
N TYR A 38 4.35 37.78 4.89
CA TYR A 38 4.87 38.67 3.84
C TYR A 38 4.44 40.12 4.14
N LYS A 39 5.13 41.10 3.52
CA LYS A 39 4.77 42.51 3.64
C LYS A 39 5.19 43.30 2.39
N PHE A 40 4.33 44.19 1.94
CA PHE A 40 4.67 45.28 1.04
C PHE A 40 4.57 46.61 1.81
N THR A 41 5.52 47.52 1.64
CA THR A 41 5.55 48.83 2.32
C THR A 41 5.46 49.97 1.31
N ASP A 42 5.20 51.18 1.83
CA ASP A 42 5.26 52.43 1.05
C ASP A 42 4.30 52.42 -0.17
N LEU A 43 3.10 51.85 0.04
CA LEU A 43 2.05 51.78 -0.95
C LEU A 43 1.23 53.07 -0.99
N GLU A 44 1.02 53.61 -2.19
CA GLU A 44 0.10 54.74 -2.39
C GLU A 44 -1.36 54.29 -2.33
N ASN A 45 -2.29 55.25 -2.19
CA ASN A 45 -3.72 54.93 -2.22
C ASN A 45 -4.09 54.35 -3.60
N GLY A 46 -4.77 53.21 -3.60
CA GLY A 46 -5.11 52.53 -4.83
C GLY A 46 -5.69 51.14 -4.63
N GLU A 47 -6.11 50.54 -5.73
CA GLU A 47 -6.55 49.15 -5.80
C GLU A 47 -5.41 48.28 -6.31
N TYR A 48 -5.10 47.23 -5.53
CA TYR A 48 -3.99 46.32 -5.77
C TYR A 48 -4.50 44.90 -5.90
N GLN A 49 -3.83 44.09 -6.72
CA GLN A 49 -4.05 42.65 -6.78
C GLN A 49 -2.85 41.93 -6.16
N VAL A 50 -3.12 40.95 -5.30
CA VAL A 50 -2.12 40.10 -4.65
C VAL A 50 -2.30 38.67 -5.15
N ASP A 51 -1.27 38.10 -5.77
CA ASP A 51 -1.24 36.73 -6.26
C ASP A 51 -0.24 35.88 -5.46
N PHE A 52 -0.65 34.68 -5.07
CA PHE A 52 0.19 33.70 -4.37
C PHE A 52 0.53 32.55 -5.31
N GLU A 53 1.81 32.20 -5.40
CA GLU A 53 2.25 30.98 -6.09
C GLU A 53 2.00 29.75 -5.21
N THR A 54 1.29 28.75 -5.73
CA THR A 54 1.06 27.50 -4.99
C THR A 54 2.38 26.76 -4.78
N PRO A 55 2.81 26.49 -3.52
CA PRO A 55 4.07 25.82 -3.25
C PRO A 55 4.10 24.38 -3.79
N GLU A 56 5.28 23.89 -4.16
CA GLU A 56 5.42 22.54 -4.72
C GLU A 56 4.91 21.46 -3.75
N GLY A 57 4.04 20.58 -4.26
CA GLY A 57 3.42 19.51 -3.49
C GLY A 57 2.27 19.96 -2.57
N TYR A 58 1.93 21.24 -2.55
CA TYR A 58 0.77 21.76 -1.84
C TYR A 58 -0.44 21.90 -2.75
N LYS A 59 -1.62 21.97 -2.13
CA LYS A 59 -2.90 22.32 -2.75
C LYS A 59 -3.54 23.46 -1.97
N SER A 60 -4.24 24.36 -2.65
CA SER A 60 -5.05 25.39 -1.99
C SER A 60 -6.19 24.77 -1.20
N THR A 61 -6.55 25.38 -0.07
CA THR A 61 -7.73 25.02 0.71
C THR A 61 -9.01 25.62 0.09
N LEU A 62 -10.14 25.43 0.77
CA LEU A 62 -11.35 26.22 0.53
C LEU A 62 -11.09 27.71 0.78
N ILE A 63 -11.87 28.57 0.13
CA ILE A 63 -11.83 30.04 0.24
C ILE A 63 -13.08 30.56 0.97
N GLU A 64 -12.99 31.74 1.59
CA GLU A 64 -14.13 32.47 2.19
C GLU A 64 -14.99 31.62 3.16
N GLN A 65 -14.37 30.74 3.95
CA GLN A 65 -15.10 29.83 4.87
C GLN A 65 -15.32 30.41 6.28
N GLY A 66 -14.71 31.54 6.61
CA GLY A 66 -14.79 32.20 7.90
C GLY A 66 -15.78 33.37 7.91
N ASN A 67 -15.86 34.04 9.05
CA ASN A 67 -16.64 35.27 9.21
C ASN A 67 -15.76 36.54 9.13
N SER A 68 -14.47 36.38 8.84
CA SER A 68 -13.50 37.45 8.80
C SER A 68 -12.44 37.13 7.76
N ARG A 69 -12.30 38.05 6.81
CA ARG A 69 -11.27 38.07 5.78
C ARG A 69 -9.84 37.86 6.31
N ALA A 70 -9.57 38.31 7.55
CA ALA A 70 -8.27 38.15 8.18
C ALA A 70 -7.99 36.72 8.71
N LEU A 71 -9.00 35.86 8.72
CA LEU A 71 -8.97 34.53 9.31
C LEU A 71 -9.39 33.43 8.34
N ASP A 72 -9.77 33.75 7.09
CA ASP A 72 -10.10 32.77 6.05
C ASP A 72 -9.44 33.09 4.70
N SER A 73 -9.35 32.07 3.84
CA SER A 73 -8.45 32.10 2.67
C SER A 73 -9.06 32.90 1.54
N GLU A 74 -8.30 33.82 0.97
CA GLU A 74 -8.69 34.52 -0.27
C GLU A 74 -8.33 33.71 -1.54
N GLY A 75 -7.78 32.51 -1.36
CA GLY A 75 -7.28 31.69 -2.46
C GLY A 75 -5.94 32.20 -2.99
N THR A 76 -5.62 31.93 -4.24
CA THR A 76 -4.32 32.30 -4.83
C THR A 76 -4.29 33.70 -5.45
N SER A 77 -5.40 34.43 -5.44
CA SER A 77 -5.50 35.77 -6.01
C SER A 77 -6.60 36.56 -5.31
N ALA A 78 -6.29 37.75 -4.78
CA ALA A 78 -7.26 38.65 -4.19
C ALA A 78 -6.97 40.12 -4.49
N THR A 79 -8.01 40.95 -4.44
CA THR A 79 -7.90 42.40 -4.60
C THR A 79 -8.05 43.12 -3.26
N VAL A 80 -7.23 44.14 -3.02
CA VAL A 80 -7.26 44.98 -1.81
C VAL A 80 -7.20 46.46 -2.18
N LYS A 81 -7.95 47.30 -1.47
CA LYS A 81 -7.94 48.75 -1.65
C LYS A 81 -7.22 49.40 -0.48
N ILE A 82 -6.04 49.96 -0.76
CA ILE A 82 -5.28 50.73 0.23
C ILE A 82 -5.71 52.19 0.13
N HIS A 83 -5.98 52.79 1.29
CA HIS A 83 -6.30 54.20 1.39
C HIS A 83 -5.59 54.79 2.62
N THR A 84 -6.33 55.20 3.65
CA THR A 84 -5.79 55.90 4.83
C THR A 84 -5.22 54.99 5.91
N SER A 85 -5.20 53.67 5.70
CA SER A 85 -4.73 52.70 6.68
C SER A 85 -4.15 51.45 6.02
N ASP A 86 -3.23 50.79 6.72
CA ASP A 86 -2.69 49.49 6.36
C ASP A 86 -3.79 48.42 6.29
N ASP A 87 -3.62 47.44 5.40
CA ASP A 87 -4.45 46.25 5.30
C ASP A 87 -3.57 44.99 5.44
N TYR A 88 -3.93 44.13 6.39
CA TYR A 88 -3.24 42.87 6.70
C TYR A 88 -4.18 41.66 6.55
N THR A 89 -5.27 41.81 5.82
CA THR A 89 -6.34 40.80 5.72
C THR A 89 -6.11 39.79 4.60
N ILE A 90 -5.21 40.06 3.66
CA ILE A 90 -4.99 39.15 2.53
C ILE A 90 -4.08 38.00 2.91
N ASP A 91 -4.62 36.78 2.91
CA ASP A 91 -3.86 35.56 3.14
C ASP A 91 -4.25 34.45 2.13
N SER A 92 -3.41 33.42 2.07
CA SER A 92 -3.65 32.23 1.24
C SER A 92 -3.28 30.98 2.00
N ARG A 93 -4.22 30.04 2.07
CA ARG A 93 -4.03 28.76 2.78
C ARG A 93 -3.77 27.63 1.81
N PHE A 94 -2.75 26.86 2.14
CA PHE A 94 -2.38 25.65 1.42
C PHE A 94 -2.23 24.47 2.39
N TYR A 95 -2.45 23.26 1.89
CA TYR A 95 -2.17 22.02 2.60
C TYR A 95 -1.37 21.07 1.72
N LYS A 96 -0.48 20.29 2.33
CA LYS A 96 0.24 19.21 1.65
C LYS A 96 -0.59 17.93 1.75
N PRO A 97 -1.08 17.35 0.65
CA PRO A 97 -1.73 16.05 0.71
C PRO A 97 -0.73 15.00 1.19
N THR A 98 -1.14 14.18 2.15
CA THR A 98 -0.43 12.95 2.46
C THR A 98 -0.77 11.93 1.39
N VAL A 99 0.24 11.32 0.76
CA VAL A 99 0.02 10.10 -0.02
C VAL A 99 -0.22 8.99 0.99
N GLU A 100 -1.44 8.45 1.04
CA GLU A 100 -1.68 7.26 1.85
C GLU A 100 -0.88 6.09 1.24
N PRO A 101 -0.14 5.32 2.05
CA PRO A 101 0.57 4.15 1.53
C PRO A 101 -0.45 3.18 0.94
N THR A 102 -0.21 2.70 -0.28
CA THR A 102 -1.03 1.64 -0.86
C THR A 102 -0.86 0.37 0.01
N PRO A 103 -1.94 -0.22 0.55
CA PRO A 103 -1.83 -1.45 1.32
C PRO A 103 -1.28 -2.56 0.42
N VAL A 104 -0.19 -3.19 0.84
CA VAL A 104 0.35 -4.39 0.18
C VAL A 104 -0.50 -5.57 0.63
N PRO A 105 -1.05 -6.39 -0.29
CA PRO A 105 -1.79 -7.60 0.07
C PRO A 105 -0.93 -8.53 0.92
N ALA A 106 -1.54 -9.15 1.94
CA ALA A 106 -0.86 -10.20 2.68
C ALA A 106 -0.66 -11.44 1.80
N THR A 107 0.48 -12.11 1.96
CA THR A 107 0.81 -13.35 1.27
C THR A 107 1.08 -14.48 2.27
N TYR A 108 0.90 -15.72 1.80
CA TYR A 108 0.93 -16.94 2.59
C TYR A 108 1.76 -18.03 1.90
N ASN A 109 2.01 -19.10 2.63
CA ASN A 109 2.77 -20.26 2.19
C ASN A 109 1.91 -21.51 2.05
N LEU A 110 2.33 -22.40 1.15
CA LEU A 110 1.73 -23.71 0.94
C LEU A 110 2.82 -24.78 0.83
N GLY A 111 2.65 -25.95 1.43
CA GLY A 111 3.53 -27.09 1.19
C GLY A 111 3.30 -28.22 2.19
N ASP A 112 4.29 -29.09 2.29
CA ASP A 112 4.75 -29.80 3.50
C ASP A 112 5.62 -30.99 3.06
N TYR A 113 5.08 -32.17 2.75
CA TYR A 113 5.86 -33.42 2.67
C TYR A 113 5.44 -34.40 1.56
N VAL A 114 6.43 -35.10 1.01
CA VAL A 114 6.25 -36.29 0.18
C VAL A 114 7.09 -37.42 0.76
N TRP A 115 6.50 -38.60 0.98
CA TRP A 115 7.15 -39.67 1.75
C TRP A 115 6.98 -41.07 1.19
N GLU A 116 7.89 -41.96 1.58
CA GLU A 116 7.83 -43.39 1.34
C GLU A 116 7.01 -44.06 2.43
N ASP A 117 5.76 -44.35 2.10
CA ASP A 117 4.81 -45.11 2.92
C ASP A 117 5.21 -46.59 2.91
N SER A 118 5.95 -46.98 3.94
CA SER A 118 6.60 -48.28 4.05
C SER A 118 5.63 -49.39 4.47
N ASN A 119 4.58 -49.02 5.21
CA ASN A 119 3.59 -49.96 5.74
C ASN A 119 2.26 -49.96 4.95
N LYS A 120 2.10 -49.01 4.01
CA LYS A 120 0.99 -48.85 3.07
C LYS A 120 -0.33 -48.46 3.74
N ASP A 121 -0.27 -47.77 4.87
CA ASP A 121 -1.45 -47.33 5.62
C ASP A 121 -1.96 -45.94 5.22
N GLY A 122 -1.20 -45.20 4.40
CA GLY A 122 -1.54 -43.85 3.95
C GLY A 122 -1.36 -42.75 4.98
N ILE A 123 -0.76 -43.07 6.13
CA ILE A 123 -0.51 -42.15 7.23
C ILE A 123 1.00 -41.97 7.38
N GLN A 124 1.46 -40.72 7.40
CA GLN A 124 2.84 -40.40 7.67
C GLN A 124 3.24 -40.86 9.08
N ASN A 125 4.05 -41.92 9.15
CA ASN A 125 4.57 -42.40 10.43
C ASN A 125 5.98 -41.85 10.72
N SER A 126 6.33 -41.81 12.01
CA SER A 126 7.64 -41.27 12.47
C SER A 126 8.88 -41.99 11.94
N ASN A 127 8.73 -43.24 11.48
CA ASN A 127 9.80 -44.07 10.91
C ASN A 127 9.88 -43.97 9.38
N GLU A 128 9.02 -43.19 8.74
CA GLU A 128 8.94 -43.08 7.30
C GLU A 128 9.75 -41.90 6.77
N VAL A 129 10.41 -42.14 5.64
CA VAL A 129 11.40 -41.23 5.09
C VAL A 129 10.80 -40.42 3.95
N GLY A 130 11.23 -39.18 3.82
CA GLY A 130 10.84 -38.33 2.70
C GLY A 130 11.42 -38.81 1.37
N ILE A 131 10.72 -38.51 0.28
CA ILE A 131 11.17 -38.80 -1.09
C ILE A 131 11.67 -37.50 -1.71
N ALA A 132 12.97 -37.45 -2.00
CA ALA A 132 13.60 -36.33 -2.67
C ALA A 132 13.37 -36.36 -4.18
N GLY A 133 13.41 -35.18 -4.81
CA GLY A 133 13.38 -35.07 -6.27
C GLY A 133 12.00 -35.21 -6.91
N VAL A 134 10.92 -35.13 -6.13
CA VAL A 134 9.55 -35.18 -6.64
C VAL A 134 9.13 -33.82 -7.14
N THR A 135 8.75 -33.72 -8.41
CA THR A 135 8.20 -32.50 -8.98
C THR A 135 6.80 -32.25 -8.42
N VAL A 136 6.57 -31.07 -7.85
CA VAL A 136 5.26 -30.62 -7.38
C VAL A 136 4.85 -29.41 -8.20
N THR A 137 3.65 -29.45 -8.78
CA THR A 137 3.09 -28.36 -9.60
C THR A 137 1.94 -27.70 -8.85
N LEU A 138 1.98 -26.38 -8.72
CA LEU A 138 0.89 -25.57 -8.21
C LEU A 138 0.22 -24.84 -9.37
N THR A 139 -1.07 -25.10 -9.58
CA THR A 139 -1.93 -24.29 -10.43
C THR A 139 -2.61 -23.22 -9.58
N LYS A 140 -2.34 -21.95 -9.90
CA LYS A 140 -2.90 -20.76 -9.24
C LYS A 140 -4.35 -20.50 -9.67
N PRO A 141 -5.11 -19.65 -8.95
CA PRO A 141 -6.49 -19.29 -9.30
C PRO A 141 -6.66 -18.73 -10.72
N ASP A 142 -5.63 -18.07 -11.26
CA ASP A 142 -5.61 -17.50 -12.61
C ASP A 142 -5.23 -18.53 -13.71
N GLY A 143 -4.98 -19.78 -13.33
CA GLY A 143 -4.53 -20.87 -14.20
C GLY A 143 -3.01 -20.90 -14.43
N THR A 144 -2.25 -19.95 -13.88
CA THR A 144 -0.78 -19.96 -13.95
C THR A 144 -0.22 -21.15 -13.19
N LYS A 145 0.78 -21.82 -13.77
CA LYS A 145 1.46 -22.95 -13.14
C LYS A 145 2.86 -22.58 -12.68
N VAL A 146 3.20 -22.97 -11.46
CA VAL A 146 4.56 -22.90 -10.92
C VAL A 146 4.96 -24.25 -10.37
N THR A 147 6.25 -24.58 -10.39
CA THR A 147 6.76 -25.87 -9.94
C THR A 147 7.83 -25.70 -8.87
N THR A 148 7.95 -26.71 -8.02
CA THR A 148 9.06 -26.90 -7.10
C THR A 148 9.44 -28.39 -7.07
N VAL A 149 10.51 -28.73 -6.38
CA VAL A 149 10.99 -30.10 -6.24
C VAL A 149 11.21 -30.38 -4.77
N THR A 150 10.81 -31.56 -4.29
CA THR A 150 11.04 -31.96 -2.91
C THR A 150 12.52 -32.07 -2.58
N ASP A 151 12.90 -31.60 -1.39
CA ASP A 151 14.28 -31.65 -0.91
C ASP A 151 14.71 -33.06 -0.44
N GLU A 152 15.92 -33.20 0.08
CA GLU A 152 16.45 -34.48 0.59
C GLU A 152 15.61 -35.12 1.69
N LYS A 153 14.80 -34.32 2.39
CA LYS A 153 13.87 -34.78 3.41
C LYS A 153 12.46 -34.93 2.85
N GLY A 154 12.21 -34.79 1.55
CA GLY A 154 10.88 -34.86 0.97
C GLY A 154 10.03 -33.60 1.20
N LYS A 155 10.60 -32.51 1.71
CA LYS A 155 9.84 -31.28 1.97
C LYS A 155 9.74 -30.41 0.71
N TYR A 156 8.59 -29.76 0.50
CA TYR A 156 8.38 -28.80 -0.58
C TYR A 156 7.64 -27.56 -0.08
N LYS A 157 7.79 -26.41 -0.77
CA LYS A 157 7.15 -25.16 -0.38
C LYS A 157 6.92 -24.21 -1.56
N PHE A 158 5.76 -23.57 -1.59
CA PHE A 158 5.43 -22.38 -2.36
C PHE A 158 5.27 -21.19 -1.40
N THR A 159 5.80 -20.03 -1.79
CA THR A 159 5.73 -18.78 -1.00
C THR A 159 4.99 -17.71 -1.77
N ASP A 160 4.66 -16.61 -1.07
CA ASP A 160 4.13 -15.39 -1.67
C ASP A 160 2.80 -15.61 -2.40
N LEU A 161 1.94 -16.45 -1.82
CA LEU A 161 0.64 -16.78 -2.37
C LEU A 161 -0.45 -15.87 -1.79
N GLU A 162 -1.29 -15.32 -2.64
CA GLU A 162 -2.49 -14.59 -2.21
C GLU A 162 -3.58 -15.57 -1.75
N ASN A 163 -4.63 -15.05 -1.09
CA ASN A 163 -5.82 -15.85 -0.82
C ASN A 163 -6.45 -16.35 -2.12
N GLY A 164 -6.82 -17.62 -2.15
CA GLY A 164 -7.33 -18.23 -3.37
C GLY A 164 -7.49 -19.73 -3.25
N GLU A 165 -8.08 -20.31 -4.29
CA GLU A 165 -8.16 -21.74 -4.49
C GLU A 165 -7.05 -22.18 -5.45
N TYR A 166 -6.28 -23.17 -5.02
CA TYR A 166 -5.13 -23.69 -5.74
C TYR A 166 -5.29 -25.19 -5.94
N GLN A 167 -4.67 -25.71 -6.99
CA GLN A 167 -4.53 -27.15 -7.22
C GLN A 167 -3.05 -27.53 -7.15
N VAL A 168 -2.73 -28.55 -6.35
CA VAL A 168 -1.40 -29.12 -6.20
C VAL A 168 -1.38 -30.49 -6.87
N ASP A 169 -0.46 -30.70 -7.81
CA ASP A 169 -0.24 -31.97 -8.49
C ASP A 169 1.17 -32.51 -8.17
N PHE A 170 1.25 -33.77 -7.75
CA PHE A 170 2.50 -34.48 -7.45
C PHE A 170 2.85 -35.45 -8.58
N GLU A 171 4.09 -35.37 -9.07
CA GLU A 171 4.62 -36.39 -9.98
C GLU A 171 4.81 -37.71 -9.23
N THR A 172 4.31 -38.82 -9.78
CA THR A 172 4.57 -40.14 -9.17
C THR A 172 6.04 -40.52 -9.37
N PRO A 173 6.83 -40.74 -8.30
CA PRO A 173 8.24 -41.08 -8.43
C PRO A 173 8.43 -42.41 -9.16
N LYS A 174 9.48 -42.52 -9.97
CA LYS A 174 9.73 -43.73 -10.76
C LYS A 174 9.85 -44.97 -9.88
N GLY A 175 9.04 -45.99 -10.16
CA GLY A 175 9.03 -47.26 -9.42
C GLY A 175 8.17 -47.23 -8.15
N TYR A 176 7.48 -46.14 -7.89
CA TYR A 176 6.51 -46.02 -6.79
C TYR A 176 5.06 -46.08 -7.30
N LYS A 177 4.15 -46.27 -6.36
CA LYS A 177 2.69 -46.15 -6.52
C LYS A 177 2.16 -45.23 -5.42
N SER A 178 1.13 -44.44 -5.74
CA SER A 178 0.42 -43.64 -4.74
C SER A 178 -0.17 -44.55 -3.65
N THR A 179 -0.10 -44.11 -2.40
CA THR A 179 -0.72 -44.80 -1.27
C THR A 179 -2.22 -44.47 -1.13
N LEU A 180 -2.85 -45.00 -0.07
CA LEU A 180 -4.22 -44.67 0.35
C LEU A 180 -4.32 -43.18 0.70
N ILE A 181 -5.48 -42.58 0.43
CA ILE A 181 -5.74 -41.16 0.70
C ILE A 181 -6.74 -41.00 1.84
N GLU A 182 -6.75 -39.83 2.49
CA GLU A 182 -7.74 -39.46 3.50
C GLU A 182 -7.85 -40.51 4.63
N GLN A 183 -6.72 -40.90 5.23
CA GLN A 183 -6.64 -41.94 6.26
C GLN A 183 -6.40 -41.34 7.66
N GLY A 184 -6.94 -41.98 8.69
CA GLY A 184 -6.82 -41.49 10.07
C GLY A 184 -7.68 -40.24 10.34
N ASP A 185 -7.30 -39.50 11.38
CA ASP A 185 -8.08 -38.34 11.88
C ASP A 185 -7.39 -36.97 11.63
N SER A 186 -6.20 -36.96 11.01
CA SER A 186 -5.36 -35.76 10.90
C SER A 186 -4.91 -35.52 9.47
N ARG A 187 -5.48 -34.47 8.85
CA ARG A 187 -5.14 -34.02 7.50
C ARG A 187 -3.65 -33.70 7.29
N SER A 188 -2.95 -33.26 8.33
CA SER A 188 -1.53 -32.92 8.25
C SER A 188 -0.60 -34.14 8.34
N LEU A 189 -1.15 -35.35 8.33
CA LEU A 189 -0.41 -36.60 8.49
C LEU A 189 -0.92 -37.69 7.54
N ASP A 190 -1.85 -37.39 6.64
CA ASP A 190 -2.35 -38.32 5.66
C ASP A 190 -2.04 -37.85 4.24
N SER A 191 -2.25 -38.75 3.27
CA SER A 191 -1.94 -38.48 1.88
C SER A 191 -3.14 -37.87 1.17
N GLU A 192 -2.90 -36.80 0.43
CA GLU A 192 -3.92 -36.17 -0.43
C GLU A 192 -3.90 -36.76 -1.85
N GLY A 193 -3.07 -37.79 -2.06
CA GLY A 193 -2.86 -38.44 -3.33
C GLY A 193 -1.98 -37.62 -4.26
N THR A 194 -2.16 -37.80 -5.56
CA THR A 194 -1.33 -37.14 -6.59
C THR A 194 -1.91 -35.81 -7.06
N SER A 195 -3.10 -35.43 -6.61
CA SER A 195 -3.74 -34.15 -6.94
C SER A 195 -4.68 -33.73 -5.81
N ALA A 196 -4.52 -32.52 -5.28
CA ALA A 196 -5.34 -31.98 -4.21
C ALA A 196 -5.71 -30.51 -4.46
N THR A 197 -6.90 -30.12 -4.03
CA THR A 197 -7.34 -28.71 -4.01
C THR A 197 -7.18 -28.13 -2.62
N VAL A 198 -6.62 -26.93 -2.53
CA VAL A 198 -6.36 -26.23 -1.26
C VAL A 198 -6.84 -24.78 -1.36
N LYS A 199 -7.39 -24.26 -0.25
CA LYS A 199 -7.86 -22.88 -0.16
C LYS A 199 -7.05 -22.11 0.86
N ILE A 200 -6.21 -21.20 0.38
CA ILE A 200 -5.50 -20.24 1.23
C ILE A 200 -6.50 -19.14 1.63
N ASN A 201 -6.69 -19.00 2.94
CA ASN A 201 -7.57 -17.99 3.53
C ASN A 201 -6.99 -17.44 4.83
N ASN A 202 -6.15 -16.43 4.68
CA ASN A 202 -5.53 -15.68 5.77
C ASN A 202 -4.61 -16.50 6.70
N ALA A 203 -4.07 -17.61 6.20
CA ALA A 203 -3.12 -18.46 6.92
C ALA A 203 -2.29 -19.28 5.92
N ASP A 204 -1.11 -19.69 6.36
CA ASP A 204 -0.32 -20.72 5.68
C ASP A 204 -1.06 -22.07 5.75
N ASP A 205 -0.87 -22.91 4.74
CA ASP A 205 -1.40 -24.28 4.70
C ASP A 205 -0.25 -25.28 4.52
N PHE A 206 -0.08 -26.15 5.51
CA PHE A 206 0.95 -27.19 5.52
C PHE A 206 0.33 -28.59 5.65
N THR A 207 -0.83 -28.80 5.02
CA THR A 207 -1.59 -30.06 5.12
C THR A 207 -1.70 -30.80 3.80
N ILE A 208 -0.97 -30.35 2.77
CA ILE A 208 -1.03 -30.97 1.45
C ILE A 208 0.18 -31.85 1.26
N ASP A 209 -0.02 -33.14 1.48
CA ASP A 209 1.04 -34.14 1.50
C ASP A 209 0.76 -35.27 0.50
N SER A 210 1.79 -36.02 0.10
CA SER A 210 1.63 -37.16 -0.81
C SER A 210 2.49 -38.37 -0.43
N GLY A 211 1.84 -39.48 -0.13
CA GLY A 211 2.49 -40.74 0.24
C GLY A 211 2.62 -41.71 -0.93
N PHE A 212 3.76 -42.39 -1.03
CA PHE A 212 4.05 -43.35 -2.09
C PHE A 212 4.73 -44.62 -1.57
N TYR A 213 4.50 -45.78 -2.19
CA TYR A 213 5.15 -47.05 -1.82
C TYR A 213 5.68 -47.83 -3.03
N LYS A 214 6.56 -48.81 -2.79
CA LYS A 214 7.09 -49.76 -3.80
C LYS A 214 6.33 -51.08 -3.86
#